data_AF-A0A7Y8M5A3-F1
#
_entry.id   AF-A0A7Y8M5A3-F1
#
_cell.length_a   1.000
_cell.length_b   1.000
_cell.length_c   1.000
_cell.angle_alpha   90.00
_cell.angle_beta   90.00
_cell.angle_gamma   90.00
#
_symmetry.space_group_name_H-M   'P 1'
#
loop_
_entity.id
_entity.type
_entity.pdbx_description
1 polymer ?
#
loop_
_entity_poly.entity_id
_entity_poly.type
_entity_poly.pdbx_seq_one_letter_code
_entity_poly.pdbx_strand_id
1 'polypeptide(L)'
;MKPNDTPPPVTIALPILEGSEYDKYMLRNPQEVRTLLRQLQERVTQLSVFCNEGQDMMLSVLLEAAPDHLILDVGPDEEVNRRVAVAERHYCIGQLDRVRIQFLLGPFTRIEFAGRPAFLAALPREVLRLQRREYYRLSTPIARPLKCRMPIPLPDGGMFIFDATVLDISVGGVGIVAPPEEIPLAAGQIVPDCRIELPEVGIIDGTLRICQLGVSFQRGNTRQRAGCEFVNLPGSQQTLIQRYIIKVERERKARESGLGF
;
A
#
# COMPACT_ATOMS: atom_id res chain seq x y z
N MET A 1 -33.91 24.92 -1.42
CA MET A 1 -32.52 25.30 -1.70
C MET A 1 -31.66 24.63 -0.64
N LYS A 2 -31.15 23.43 -0.93
CA LYS A 2 -30.39 22.62 0.04
C LYS A 2 -28.90 22.99 -0.05
N PRO A 3 -28.18 23.10 1.07
CA PRO A 3 -26.77 23.49 1.06
C PRO A 3 -25.92 22.38 0.42
N ASN A 4 -24.92 22.81 -0.36
CA ASN A 4 -23.91 21.98 -1.00
C ASN A 4 -23.16 21.14 0.03
N ASP A 5 -23.49 19.85 0.14
CA ASP A 5 -22.63 18.82 0.70
C ASP A 5 -21.47 18.57 -0.26
N THR A 6 -20.51 19.49 -0.23
CA THR A 6 -19.18 19.23 -0.78
C THR A 6 -18.56 18.18 0.16
N PRO A 7 -18.11 17.01 -0.34
CA PRO A 7 -17.46 16.04 0.53
C PRO A 7 -16.26 16.71 1.20
N PRO A 8 -15.99 16.43 2.48
CA PRO A 8 -14.87 17.03 3.18
C PRO A 8 -13.60 16.78 2.37
N PRO A 9 -12.68 17.77 2.27
CA PRO A 9 -11.41 17.57 1.60
C PRO A 9 -10.74 16.34 2.20
N VAL A 10 -10.26 15.47 1.30
CA VAL A 10 -9.48 14.28 1.63
C VAL A 10 -8.51 14.67 2.74
N THR A 11 -8.66 14.09 3.92
CA THR A 11 -7.64 14.15 4.95
C THR A 11 -6.41 13.46 4.37
N ILE A 12 -5.55 14.23 3.71
CA ILE A 12 -4.22 13.82 3.31
C ILE A 12 -3.52 13.62 4.64
N ALA A 13 -3.56 12.39 5.13
CA ALA A 13 -2.87 11.99 6.36
C ALA A 13 -1.45 12.56 6.25
N LEU A 14 -1.12 13.46 7.19
CA LEU A 14 0.21 14.04 7.28
C LEU A 14 1.25 12.90 7.12
N PRO A 15 2.20 13.03 6.20
CA PRO A 15 3.19 12.01 5.90
C PRO A 15 3.87 11.52 7.16
N ILE A 16 3.89 10.20 7.29
CA ILE A 16 4.23 9.44 8.49
C ILE A 16 5.72 9.68 8.78
N LEU A 17 6.04 10.68 9.60
CA LEU A 17 7.38 10.87 10.16
C LEU A 17 7.39 10.91 11.68
N GLU A 18 6.25 10.75 12.35
CA GLU A 18 6.20 10.68 13.81
C GLU A 18 5.31 9.51 14.28
N GLY A 19 5.96 8.49 14.87
CA GLY A 19 5.31 7.34 15.49
C GLY A 19 6.26 6.14 15.70
N SER A 20 6.33 5.62 16.92
CA SER A 20 7.26 4.56 17.36
C SER A 20 7.12 3.23 16.60
N GLU A 21 5.96 2.93 16.01
CA GLU A 21 5.73 1.66 15.28
C GLU A 21 6.47 1.60 13.94
N TYR A 22 6.77 2.76 13.33
CA TYR A 22 7.36 2.85 12.01
C TYR A 22 8.89 3.01 12.02
N ASP A 23 9.50 3.20 13.19
CA ASP A 23 10.93 3.43 13.35
C ASP A 23 11.79 2.30 12.76
N LYS A 24 11.32 1.05 12.89
CA LYS A 24 11.97 -0.14 12.30
C LYS A 24 12.01 -0.15 10.76
N TYR A 25 11.24 0.71 10.11
CA TYR A 25 11.24 0.88 8.65
C TYR A 25 12.00 2.14 8.21
N MET A 26 12.61 2.86 9.14
CA MET A 26 13.37 4.08 8.85
C MET A 26 14.80 3.73 8.45
N LEU A 27 15.19 4.20 7.27
CA LEU A 27 16.57 4.13 6.79
C LEU A 27 17.29 5.41 7.23
N ARG A 28 18.28 5.25 8.11
CA ARG A 28 19.13 6.35 8.62
C ARG A 28 20.58 6.25 8.16
N ASN A 29 20.98 5.10 7.61
CA ASN A 29 22.32 4.94 7.06
C ASN A 29 22.45 5.79 5.77
N PRO A 30 23.37 6.77 5.70
CA PRO A 30 23.50 7.64 4.54
C PRO A 30 23.75 6.90 3.22
N GLN A 31 24.45 5.76 3.26
CA GLN A 31 24.71 4.97 2.05
C GLN A 31 23.45 4.27 1.54
N GLU A 32 22.62 3.76 2.44
CA GLU A 32 21.33 3.15 2.09
C GLU A 32 20.34 4.19 1.57
N VAL A 33 20.29 5.36 2.21
CA VAL A 33 19.48 6.50 1.77
C VAL A 33 19.88 6.92 0.35
N ARG A 34 21.18 7.11 0.08
CA ARG A 34 21.68 7.46 -1.27
C ARG A 34 21.37 6.39 -2.29
N THR A 35 21.56 5.11 -1.95
CA THR A 35 21.27 4.00 -2.85
C THR A 35 19.79 3.97 -3.23
N LEU A 36 18.89 4.17 -2.26
CA LEU A 36 17.46 4.22 -2.50
C LEU A 36 17.06 5.42 -3.37
N LEU A 37 17.63 6.61 -3.12
CA LEU A 37 17.37 7.80 -3.92
C LEU A 37 17.83 7.64 -5.37
N ARG A 38 18.98 7.00 -5.59
CA ARG A 38 19.45 6.64 -6.95
C ARG A 38 18.49 5.68 -7.64
N GLN A 39 17.96 4.67 -6.94
CA GLN A 39 16.96 3.78 -7.53
C GLN A 39 15.68 4.51 -7.93
N LEU A 40 15.24 5.50 -7.13
CA LEU A 40 14.10 6.35 -7.50
C LEU A 40 14.37 7.15 -8.78
N GLN A 41 15.58 7.71 -8.92
CA GLN A 41 16.04 8.41 -10.13
C GLN A 41 16.11 7.47 -11.35
N GLU A 42 16.84 6.36 -11.24
CA GLU A 42 17.06 5.40 -12.34
C GLU A 42 15.75 4.85 -12.90
N ARG A 43 14.74 4.67 -12.04
CA ARG A 43 13.41 4.19 -12.46
C ARG A 43 12.43 5.30 -12.82
N VAL A 44 12.86 6.56 -12.78
CA VAL A 44 12.02 7.74 -13.05
C VAL A 44 10.72 7.66 -12.23
N THR A 45 10.88 7.36 -10.93
CA THR A 45 9.73 7.15 -10.04
C THR A 45 9.00 8.46 -9.80
N GLN A 46 7.70 8.49 -10.09
CA GLN A 46 6.85 9.64 -9.77
C GLN A 46 6.77 9.86 -8.26
N LEU A 47 7.04 11.08 -7.84
CA LEU A 47 6.93 11.56 -6.46
C LEU A 47 5.79 12.56 -6.35
N SER A 48 4.96 12.40 -5.31
CA SER A 48 4.06 13.45 -4.84
C SER A 48 4.78 14.24 -3.75
N VAL A 49 4.91 15.55 -3.96
CA VAL A 49 5.55 16.48 -3.03
C VAL A 49 4.46 17.32 -2.39
N PHE A 50 4.33 17.20 -1.07
CA PHE A 50 3.38 17.96 -0.26
C PHE A 50 4.09 19.02 0.57
N CYS A 51 3.51 20.21 0.66
CA CYS A 51 3.96 21.28 1.56
C CYS A 51 2.75 21.99 2.19
N ASN A 52 3.00 22.99 3.04
CA ASN A 52 1.95 23.78 3.71
C ASN A 52 0.91 22.88 4.41
N GLU A 53 1.39 21.96 5.25
CA GLU A 53 0.57 20.98 5.98
C GLU A 53 -0.29 20.07 5.08
N GLY A 54 0.12 19.89 3.81
CA GLY A 54 -0.57 19.05 2.84
C GLY A 54 -1.63 19.77 2.02
N GLN A 55 -1.77 21.10 2.16
CA GLN A 55 -2.68 21.91 1.35
C GLN A 55 -2.22 22.05 -0.10
N ASP A 56 -0.90 22.06 -0.31
CA ASP A 56 -0.28 22.14 -1.63
C ASP A 56 0.37 20.80 -1.99
N MET A 57 0.12 20.35 -3.22
CA MET A 57 0.68 19.13 -3.77
C MET A 57 1.16 19.37 -5.20
N MET A 58 2.39 18.95 -5.50
CA MET A 58 2.89 18.82 -6.87
C MET A 58 3.34 17.39 -7.17
N LEU A 59 3.31 17.02 -8.45
CA LEU A 59 3.96 15.81 -8.95
C LEU A 59 5.32 16.17 -9.52
N SER A 60 6.32 15.34 -9.23
CA SER A 60 7.71 15.54 -9.64
C SER A 60 8.42 14.19 -9.82
N VAL A 61 9.65 14.22 -10.29
CA VAL A 61 10.58 13.08 -10.38
C VAL A 61 11.97 13.55 -9.93
N LEU A 62 12.81 12.61 -9.48
CA LEU A 62 14.23 12.91 -9.27
C LEU A 62 14.93 12.95 -10.63
N LEU A 63 15.44 14.12 -11.00
CA LEU A 63 16.29 14.31 -12.18
C LEU A 63 17.73 13.88 -11.87
N GLU A 64 18.22 14.21 -10.67
CA GLU A 64 19.55 13.84 -10.19
C GLU A 64 19.56 13.52 -8.69
N ALA A 65 20.24 12.44 -8.31
CA ALA A 65 20.55 12.07 -6.93
C ALA A 65 22.08 12.07 -6.71
N ALA A 66 22.62 13.27 -6.46
CA ALA A 66 24.04 13.50 -6.21
C ALA A 66 24.46 13.11 -4.77
N PRO A 67 25.77 13.07 -4.46
CA PRO A 67 26.25 12.73 -3.12
C PRO A 67 25.83 13.71 -2.00
N ASP A 68 25.48 14.94 -2.31
CA ASP A 68 25.19 16.00 -1.35
C ASP A 68 23.85 16.71 -1.59
N HIS A 69 23.26 16.56 -2.78
CA HIS A 69 22.01 17.22 -3.15
C HIS A 69 21.11 16.34 -4.03
N LEU A 70 19.86 16.76 -4.16
CA LEU A 70 18.87 16.22 -5.08
C LEU A 70 18.42 17.32 -6.03
N ILE A 71 18.16 16.95 -7.27
CA ILE A 71 17.48 17.80 -8.26
C ILE A 71 16.15 17.16 -8.62
N LEU A 72 15.08 17.91 -8.45
CA LEU A 72 13.71 17.51 -8.72
C LEU A 72 13.14 18.32 -9.88
N ASP A 73 12.32 17.68 -10.70
CA ASP A 73 11.59 18.37 -11.76
C ASP A 73 10.52 19.31 -11.18
N VAL A 74 10.15 20.35 -11.92
CA VAL A 74 9.04 21.23 -11.55
C VAL A 74 7.71 20.65 -12.04
N GLY A 75 6.62 20.99 -11.35
CA GLY A 75 5.28 20.64 -11.81
C GLY A 75 4.84 21.48 -13.02
N PRO A 76 3.75 21.10 -13.71
CA PRO A 76 3.20 21.87 -14.83
C PRO A 76 2.49 23.17 -14.39
N ASP A 77 2.11 23.28 -13.12
CA ASP A 77 1.42 24.45 -12.56
C ASP A 77 2.42 25.39 -11.87
N GLU A 78 2.62 26.57 -12.47
CA GLU A 78 3.58 27.56 -12.00
C GLU A 78 3.18 28.21 -10.67
N GLU A 79 1.88 28.34 -10.38
CA GLU A 79 1.42 28.88 -9.09
C GLU A 79 1.68 27.88 -7.96
N VAL A 80 1.46 26.58 -8.22
CA VAL A 80 1.84 25.52 -7.28
C VAL A 80 3.35 25.51 -7.08
N ASN A 81 4.14 25.58 -8.17
CA ASN A 81 5.61 25.62 -8.08
C ASN A 81 6.12 26.78 -7.23
N ARG A 82 5.52 27.98 -7.34
CA ARG A 82 5.88 29.12 -6.48
C ARG A 82 5.58 28.87 -5.01
N ARG A 83 4.42 28.29 -4.69
CA ARG A 83 4.06 27.95 -3.30
C ARG A 83 4.95 26.85 -2.73
N VAL A 84 5.30 25.85 -3.53
CA VAL A 84 6.28 24.83 -3.18
C VAL A 84 7.65 25.46 -2.93
N ALA A 85 8.12 26.37 -3.79
CA ALA A 85 9.45 26.96 -3.66
C ALA A 85 9.66 27.76 -2.37
N VAL A 86 8.61 28.39 -1.82
CA VAL A 86 8.70 29.20 -0.59
C VAL A 86 8.47 28.40 0.70
N ALA A 87 8.05 27.14 0.60
CA ALA A 87 7.83 26.31 1.77
C ALA A 87 9.16 25.84 2.40
N GLU A 88 9.17 25.68 3.73
CA GLU A 88 10.37 25.23 4.45
C GLU A 88 10.53 23.71 4.50
N ARG A 89 9.45 22.97 4.25
CA ARG A 89 9.36 21.52 4.44
C ARG A 89 8.54 20.89 3.33
N HIS A 90 9.10 19.84 2.75
CA HIS A 90 8.51 19.14 1.60
C HIS A 90 8.49 17.65 1.84
N TYR A 91 7.29 17.11 1.97
CA TYR A 91 7.12 15.68 2.15
C TYR A 91 6.99 15.00 0.79
N CYS A 92 7.99 14.21 0.46
CA CYS A 92 8.06 13.48 -0.79
C CYS A 92 7.56 12.05 -0.57
N ILE A 93 6.59 11.62 -1.37
CA ILE A 93 6.00 10.29 -1.30
C ILE A 93 6.08 9.64 -2.67
N GLY A 94 6.68 8.47 -2.73
CA GLY A 94 6.81 7.66 -3.95
C GLY A 94 6.54 6.19 -3.70
N GLN A 95 6.56 5.40 -4.77
CA GLN A 95 6.46 3.96 -4.68
C GLN A 95 7.51 3.29 -5.57
N LEU A 96 8.40 2.50 -4.95
CA LEU A 96 9.44 1.73 -5.63
C LEU A 96 9.16 0.24 -5.41
N ASP A 97 9.00 -0.54 -6.47
CA ASP A 97 8.68 -1.99 -6.37
C ASP A 97 7.50 -2.31 -5.45
N ARG A 98 6.45 -1.49 -5.54
CA ARG A 98 5.25 -1.54 -4.68
C ARG A 98 5.51 -1.22 -3.19
N VAL A 99 6.73 -0.88 -2.81
CA VAL A 99 7.10 -0.39 -1.47
C VAL A 99 6.93 1.12 -1.43
N ARG A 100 6.16 1.61 -0.46
CA ARG A 100 5.97 3.06 -0.27
C ARG A 100 7.23 3.66 0.34
N ILE A 101 7.76 4.68 -0.32
CA ILE A 101 8.93 5.44 0.11
C ILE A 101 8.44 6.83 0.53
N GLN A 102 8.88 7.31 1.69
CA GLN A 102 8.59 8.67 2.14
C GLN A 102 9.84 9.32 2.74
N PHE A 103 10.06 10.59 2.45
CA PHE A 103 11.15 11.35 3.05
C PHE A 103 10.80 12.84 3.10
N LEU A 104 11.45 13.55 4.02
CA LEU A 104 11.31 14.99 4.18
C LEU A 104 12.52 15.69 3.59
N LEU A 105 12.26 16.67 2.74
CA LEU A 105 13.25 17.64 2.28
C LEU A 105 13.01 18.98 2.96
N GLY A 106 14.10 19.74 3.11
CA GLY A 106 14.05 21.14 3.52
C GLY A 106 13.75 22.07 2.33
N PRO A 107 14.03 23.38 2.48
CA PRO A 107 13.73 24.38 1.46
C PRO A 107 14.30 24.04 0.09
N PHE A 108 13.55 24.36 -0.96
CA PHE A 108 13.99 24.21 -2.35
C PHE A 108 14.63 25.49 -2.84
N THR A 109 15.70 25.35 -3.64
CA THR A 109 16.27 26.44 -4.43
C THR A 109 15.90 26.22 -5.89
N ARG A 110 15.25 27.19 -6.53
CA ARG A 110 14.94 27.10 -7.95
C ARG A 110 16.21 27.30 -8.77
N ILE A 111 16.51 26.35 -9.65
CA ILE A 111 17.69 26.34 -10.49
C ILE A 111 17.30 26.03 -11.95
N GLU A 112 18.26 26.18 -12.85
CA GLU A 112 18.17 25.63 -14.19
C GLU A 112 19.03 24.36 -14.27
N PHE A 113 18.44 23.25 -14.73
CA PHE A 113 19.11 21.97 -14.92
C PHE A 113 18.84 21.48 -16.34
N ALA A 114 19.91 21.22 -17.10
CA ALA A 114 19.83 20.81 -18.52
C ALA A 114 18.91 21.72 -19.38
N GLY A 115 18.94 23.04 -19.16
CA GLY A 115 18.14 24.01 -19.93
C GLY A 115 16.68 24.09 -19.51
N ARG A 116 16.29 23.48 -18.38
CA ARG A 116 14.92 23.44 -17.86
C ARG A 116 14.86 23.86 -16.39
N PRO A 117 13.75 24.48 -15.94
CA PRO A 117 13.57 24.81 -14.53
C PRO A 117 13.53 23.54 -13.67
N ALA A 118 14.20 23.57 -12.52
CA ALA A 118 14.24 22.47 -11.56
C ALA A 118 14.32 23.00 -10.11
N PHE A 119 14.14 22.10 -9.15
CA PHE A 119 14.34 22.37 -7.73
C PHE A 119 15.55 21.64 -7.20
N LEU A 120 16.46 22.37 -6.55
CA LEU A 120 17.59 21.84 -5.80
C LEU A 120 17.21 21.71 -4.33
N ALA A 121 17.53 20.57 -3.72
CA ALA A 121 17.34 20.32 -2.30
C ALA A 121 18.54 19.59 -1.70
N ALA A 122 18.78 19.77 -0.40
CA ALA A 122 19.73 18.93 0.33
C ALA A 122 19.20 17.49 0.46
N LEU A 123 20.09 16.53 0.69
CA LEU A 123 19.69 15.14 0.96
C LEU A 123 18.78 15.03 2.19
N PRO A 124 17.80 14.11 2.17
CA PRO A 124 17.03 13.79 3.36
C PRO A 124 17.93 13.10 4.40
N ARG A 125 17.70 13.39 5.68
CA ARG A 125 18.43 12.74 6.79
C ARG A 125 18.05 11.28 6.96
N GLU A 126 16.79 10.97 6.68
CA GLU A 126 16.24 9.64 6.82
C GLU A 126 15.14 9.42 5.79
N VAL A 127 14.91 8.16 5.43
CA VAL A 127 13.89 7.75 4.46
C VAL A 127 13.07 6.61 5.05
N LEU A 128 11.76 6.78 5.11
CA LEU A 128 10.85 5.71 5.46
C LEU A 128 10.66 4.78 4.26
N ARG A 129 11.13 3.54 4.38
CA ARG A 129 10.90 2.46 3.40
C ARG A 129 9.87 1.48 3.96
N LEU A 130 8.60 1.70 3.66
CA LEU A 130 7.49 1.01 4.32
C LEU A 130 7.24 -0.41 3.76
N GLN A 131 8.21 -1.31 3.91
CA GLN A 131 8.09 -2.72 3.55
C GLN A 131 7.56 -3.55 4.74
N ARG A 132 6.29 -3.35 5.09
CA ARG A 132 5.64 -4.06 6.23
C ARG A 132 5.32 -5.54 5.97
N ARG A 133 5.55 -6.04 4.76
CA ARG A 133 5.06 -7.36 4.34
C ARG A 133 6.23 -8.32 4.21
N GLU A 134 6.21 -9.37 5.04
CA GLU A 134 7.16 -10.48 4.98
C GLU A 134 6.87 -11.43 3.80
N TYR A 135 5.61 -11.51 3.37
CA TYR A 135 5.16 -12.41 2.31
C TYR A 135 4.53 -11.66 1.14
N TYR A 136 4.82 -12.12 -0.08
CA TYR A 136 4.12 -11.69 -1.28
C TYR A 136 2.63 -12.01 -1.18
N ARG A 137 1.78 -11.06 -1.61
CA ARG A 137 0.33 -11.20 -1.67
C ARG A 137 -0.14 -11.27 -3.11
N LEU A 138 -0.80 -12.36 -3.45
CA LEU A 138 -1.52 -12.50 -4.70
C LEU A 138 -2.90 -11.83 -4.56
N SER A 139 -3.18 -10.79 -5.34
CA SER A 139 -4.57 -10.35 -5.54
C SER A 139 -5.35 -11.44 -6.26
N THR A 140 -6.48 -11.87 -5.72
CA THR A 140 -7.26 -12.96 -6.32
C THR A 140 -7.91 -12.51 -7.64
N PRO A 141 -8.13 -13.41 -8.62
CA PRO A 141 -8.81 -13.05 -9.86
C PRO A 141 -10.25 -12.59 -9.62
N ILE A 142 -10.64 -11.43 -10.19
CA ILE A 142 -12.01 -10.89 -10.05
C ILE A 142 -13.05 -11.83 -10.68
N ALA A 143 -12.72 -12.45 -11.81
CA ALA A 143 -13.64 -13.33 -12.54
C ALA A 143 -13.98 -14.63 -11.78
N ARG A 144 -13.06 -15.10 -10.92
CA ARG A 144 -13.21 -16.33 -10.12
C ARG A 144 -12.59 -16.08 -8.75
N PRO A 145 -13.29 -15.34 -7.88
CA PRO A 145 -12.76 -15.01 -6.57
C PRO A 145 -12.72 -16.26 -5.69
N LEU A 146 -11.68 -16.37 -4.87
CA LEU A 146 -11.66 -17.39 -3.83
C LEU A 146 -12.70 -17.07 -2.75
N LYS A 147 -13.22 -18.13 -2.13
CA LYS A 147 -14.13 -18.03 -0.98
C LYS A 147 -13.45 -18.57 0.26
N CYS A 148 -13.61 -17.86 1.35
CA CYS A 148 -13.19 -18.27 2.69
C CYS A 148 -14.45 -18.49 3.52
N ARG A 149 -14.76 -19.75 3.83
CA ARG A 149 -15.84 -20.10 4.72
C ARG A 149 -15.39 -19.89 6.16
N MET A 150 -16.10 -19.05 6.90
CA MET A 150 -15.74 -18.63 8.25
C MET A 150 -16.89 -18.93 9.23
N PRO A 151 -16.68 -19.80 10.23
CA PRO A 151 -17.63 -20.00 11.31
C PRO A 151 -17.48 -18.89 12.37
N ILE A 152 -18.34 -17.88 12.34
CA ILE A 152 -18.30 -16.73 13.26
C ILE A 152 -19.29 -16.96 14.41
N PRO A 153 -18.83 -16.95 15.68
CA PRO A 153 -19.73 -17.05 16.83
C PRO A 153 -20.56 -15.78 16.99
N LEU A 154 -21.86 -15.95 17.25
CA LEU A 154 -22.81 -14.87 17.51
C LEU A 154 -23.01 -14.64 19.02
N PRO A 155 -23.48 -13.45 19.45
CA PRO A 155 -23.64 -13.13 20.87
C PRO A 155 -24.72 -13.96 21.57
N ASP A 156 -25.66 -14.51 20.81
CA ASP A 156 -26.74 -15.39 21.28
C ASP A 156 -26.29 -16.85 21.45
N GLY A 157 -25.01 -17.15 21.23
CA GLY A 157 -24.44 -18.49 21.26
C GLY A 157 -24.63 -19.28 19.95
N GLY A 158 -25.23 -18.68 18.92
CA GLY A 158 -25.32 -19.25 17.59
C GLY A 158 -24.01 -19.20 16.82
N MET A 159 -23.97 -19.89 15.67
CA MET A 159 -22.85 -19.86 14.73
C MET A 159 -23.33 -19.37 13.37
N PHE A 160 -22.70 -18.30 12.87
CA PHE A 160 -22.94 -17.76 11.54
C PHE A 160 -21.84 -18.22 10.57
N ILE A 161 -22.23 -18.95 9.52
CA ILE A 161 -21.31 -19.35 8.47
C ILE A 161 -21.27 -18.26 7.41
N PHE A 162 -20.12 -17.57 7.32
CA PHE A 162 -19.92 -16.53 6.34
C PHE A 162 -18.97 -16.99 5.22
N ASP A 163 -19.45 -16.99 3.98
CA ASP A 163 -18.62 -17.26 2.79
C ASP A 163 -18.00 -15.97 2.26
N ALA A 164 -16.92 -15.54 2.93
CA ALA A 164 -16.21 -14.31 2.63
C ALA A 164 -15.52 -14.37 1.27
N THR A 165 -15.60 -13.28 0.51
CA THR A 165 -14.83 -13.14 -0.74
C THR A 165 -13.39 -12.77 -0.39
N VAL A 166 -12.42 -13.58 -0.81
CA VAL A 166 -10.99 -13.30 -0.61
C VAL A 166 -10.52 -12.31 -1.67
N LEU A 167 -9.93 -11.20 -1.23
CA LEU A 167 -9.39 -10.10 -2.04
C LEU A 167 -7.91 -10.33 -2.37
N ASP A 168 -7.13 -10.78 -1.39
CA ASP A 168 -5.73 -11.15 -1.54
C ASP A 168 -5.35 -12.30 -0.61
N ILE A 169 -4.34 -13.08 -1.00
CA ILE A 169 -3.82 -14.21 -0.24
C ILE A 169 -2.28 -14.19 -0.24
N SER A 170 -1.68 -14.44 0.92
CA SER A 170 -0.27 -14.78 1.08
C SER A 170 -0.12 -16.00 1.99
N VAL A 171 1.12 -16.48 2.14
CA VAL A 171 1.44 -17.57 3.07
C VAL A 171 1.09 -17.21 4.52
N GLY A 172 1.17 -15.92 4.89
CA GLY A 172 0.90 -15.45 6.24
C GLY A 172 -0.56 -15.04 6.51
N GLY A 173 -1.40 -14.88 5.49
CA GLY A 173 -2.78 -14.45 5.73
C GLY A 173 -3.60 -14.15 4.48
N VAL A 174 -4.81 -13.63 4.70
CA VAL A 174 -5.77 -13.26 3.65
C VAL A 174 -6.41 -11.91 3.91
N GLY A 175 -6.65 -11.14 2.86
CA GLY A 175 -7.60 -10.03 2.87
C GLY A 175 -8.96 -10.52 2.39
N ILE A 176 -10.03 -10.22 3.12
CA ILE A 176 -11.39 -10.61 2.77
C ILE A 176 -12.34 -9.41 2.73
N VAL A 177 -13.43 -9.53 1.98
CA VAL A 177 -14.62 -8.70 2.17
C VAL A 177 -15.22 -9.06 3.53
N ALA A 178 -15.36 -8.07 4.40
CA ALA A 178 -15.93 -8.26 5.73
C ALA A 178 -17.43 -8.56 5.62
N PRO A 179 -18.02 -9.25 6.62
CA PRO A 179 -19.46 -9.44 6.67
C PRO A 179 -20.20 -8.12 6.85
N PRO A 180 -21.54 -8.11 6.69
CA PRO A 180 -22.39 -6.97 7.08
C PRO A 180 -22.13 -6.53 8.53
N GLU A 181 -22.40 -5.26 8.82
CA GLU A 181 -22.07 -4.61 10.10
C GLU A 181 -22.77 -5.26 11.31
N GLU A 182 -23.89 -5.95 11.06
CA GLU A 182 -24.65 -6.69 12.06
C GLU A 182 -23.93 -7.96 12.54
N ILE A 183 -22.92 -8.44 11.80
CA ILE A 183 -22.14 -9.62 12.18
C ILE A 183 -20.91 -9.18 12.98
N PRO A 184 -20.76 -9.63 14.24
CA PRO A 184 -19.69 -9.15 15.11
C PRO A 184 -18.35 -9.72 14.67
N LEU A 185 -17.59 -8.90 13.94
CA LEU A 185 -16.19 -9.15 13.61
C LEU A 185 -15.32 -8.07 14.25
N ALA A 186 -14.37 -8.45 15.09
CA ALA A 186 -13.51 -7.51 15.82
C ALA A 186 -12.01 -7.77 15.58
N ALA A 187 -11.20 -6.71 15.60
CA ALA A 187 -9.75 -6.88 15.59
C ALA A 187 -9.28 -7.65 16.83
N GLY A 188 -8.33 -8.57 16.64
CA GLY A 188 -7.87 -9.53 17.64
C GLY A 188 -8.68 -10.83 17.71
N GLN A 189 -9.89 -10.87 17.15
CA GLN A 189 -10.75 -12.06 17.20
C GLN A 189 -10.11 -13.25 16.48
N ILE A 190 -10.19 -14.42 17.09
CA ILE A 190 -9.72 -15.70 16.54
C ILE A 190 -10.94 -16.48 16.05
N VAL A 191 -10.91 -16.86 14.77
CA VAL A 191 -11.96 -17.63 14.10
C VAL A 191 -11.36 -18.98 13.69
N PRO A 192 -11.63 -20.06 14.42
CA PRO A 192 -11.15 -21.40 14.07
C PRO A 192 -11.92 -21.96 12.87
N ASP A 193 -11.46 -23.12 12.37
CA ASP A 193 -12.15 -23.93 11.36
C ASP A 193 -12.53 -23.17 10.08
N CYS A 194 -11.71 -22.21 9.69
CA CYS A 194 -11.87 -21.47 8.45
C CYS A 194 -11.35 -22.30 7.28
N ARG A 195 -12.10 -22.31 6.17
CA ARG A 195 -11.79 -23.13 5.00
C ARG A 195 -11.72 -22.30 3.72
N ILE A 196 -10.64 -22.47 2.96
CA ILE A 196 -10.42 -21.81 1.67
C ILE A 196 -10.14 -22.88 0.62
N GLU A 197 -10.97 -22.93 -0.41
CA GLU A 197 -10.74 -23.82 -1.56
C GLU A 197 -9.81 -23.12 -2.55
N LEU A 198 -8.69 -23.76 -2.87
CA LEU A 198 -7.72 -23.32 -3.87
C LEU A 198 -7.92 -24.14 -5.15
N PRO A 199 -8.51 -23.57 -6.22
CA PRO A 199 -8.87 -24.30 -7.42
C PRO A 199 -7.71 -25.10 -8.02
N GLU A 200 -7.92 -26.41 -8.18
CA GLU A 200 -6.96 -27.39 -8.72
C GLU A 200 -5.67 -27.56 -7.89
N VAL A 201 -5.62 -27.01 -6.68
CA VAL A 201 -4.46 -27.11 -5.79
C VAL A 201 -4.79 -27.87 -4.51
N GLY A 202 -5.92 -27.55 -3.88
CA GLY A 202 -6.34 -28.20 -2.64
C GLY A 202 -7.18 -27.29 -1.76
N ILE A 203 -7.20 -27.59 -0.47
CA ILE A 203 -8.01 -26.89 0.52
C ILE A 203 -7.09 -26.47 1.67
N ILE A 204 -7.30 -25.25 2.15
CA ILE A 204 -6.69 -24.72 3.36
C ILE A 204 -7.73 -24.80 4.47
N ASP A 205 -7.40 -25.49 5.55
CA ASP A 205 -8.17 -25.55 6.79
C ASP A 205 -7.31 -24.95 7.91
N GLY A 206 -7.72 -23.81 8.45
CA GLY A 206 -6.91 -23.10 9.42
C GLY A 206 -7.68 -22.13 10.29
N THR A 207 -6.97 -21.59 11.26
CA THR A 207 -7.50 -20.58 12.18
C THR A 207 -7.08 -19.19 11.70
N LEU A 208 -8.03 -18.27 11.61
CA LEU A 208 -7.78 -16.88 11.23
C LEU A 208 -7.85 -15.96 12.44
N ARG A 209 -6.86 -15.07 12.59
CA ARG A 209 -6.94 -13.91 13.50
C ARG A 209 -7.28 -12.68 12.68
N ILE A 210 -8.29 -11.94 13.10
CA ILE A 210 -8.63 -10.64 12.48
C ILE A 210 -7.60 -9.61 12.95
N CYS A 211 -6.77 -9.09 12.05
CA CYS A 211 -5.72 -8.12 12.41
C CYS A 211 -6.20 -6.69 12.26
N GLN A 212 -6.96 -6.40 11.20
CA GLN A 212 -7.40 -5.04 10.88
C GLN A 212 -8.73 -5.06 10.14
N LEU A 213 -9.65 -4.19 10.56
CA LEU A 213 -10.85 -3.84 9.81
C LEU A 213 -10.61 -2.52 9.08
N GLY A 214 -11.19 -2.38 7.91
CA GLY A 214 -11.09 -1.13 7.16
C GLY A 214 -12.17 -1.01 6.10
N VAL A 215 -12.21 0.17 5.48
CA VAL A 215 -13.16 0.46 4.41
C VAL A 215 -12.41 0.49 3.08
N SER A 216 -12.99 -0.09 2.04
CA SER A 216 -12.54 0.06 0.66
C SER A 216 -13.64 0.65 -0.21
N PHE A 217 -13.27 1.63 -1.03
CA PHE A 217 -14.15 2.23 -2.00
C PHE A 217 -13.89 1.57 -3.36
N GLN A 218 -14.89 0.89 -3.91
CA GLN A 218 -14.87 0.43 -5.30
C GLN A 218 -16.16 0.85 -6.01
N ARG A 219 -16.02 1.65 -7.07
CA ARG A 219 -17.12 2.05 -7.98
C ARG A 219 -18.37 2.59 -7.27
N GLY A 220 -18.18 3.49 -6.29
CA GLY A 220 -19.28 4.13 -5.57
C GLY A 220 -19.95 3.27 -4.48
N ASN A 221 -19.50 2.02 -4.28
CA ASN A 221 -19.93 1.19 -3.16
C ASN A 221 -18.83 1.09 -2.10
N THR A 222 -19.21 1.43 -0.88
CA THR A 222 -18.39 1.25 0.33
C THR A 222 -18.47 -0.21 0.75
N ARG A 223 -17.35 -0.95 0.67
CA ARG A 223 -17.27 -2.31 1.19
C ARG A 223 -16.27 -2.37 2.32
N GLN A 224 -16.71 -2.88 3.47
CA GLN A 224 -15.83 -3.20 4.57
C GLN A 224 -14.92 -4.39 4.18
N ARG A 225 -13.68 -4.34 4.63
CA ARG A 225 -12.68 -5.38 4.43
C ARG A 225 -12.05 -5.75 5.77
N ALA A 226 -11.63 -7.00 5.90
CA ALA A 226 -10.85 -7.48 7.01
C ALA A 226 -9.51 -8.04 6.50
N GLY A 227 -8.42 -7.65 7.14
CA GLY A 227 -7.13 -8.31 7.01
C GLY A 227 -7.01 -9.38 8.09
N CYS A 228 -6.75 -10.61 7.68
CA CYS A 228 -6.64 -11.77 8.57
C CYS A 228 -5.25 -12.39 8.46
N GLU A 229 -4.73 -12.87 9.58
CA GLU A 229 -3.50 -13.65 9.69
C GLU A 229 -3.84 -15.12 9.96
N PHE A 230 -3.10 -16.04 9.36
CA PHE A 230 -3.22 -17.45 9.74
C PHE A 230 -2.49 -17.73 11.05
N VAL A 231 -3.19 -18.33 12.01
CA VAL A 231 -2.62 -18.74 13.29
C VAL A 231 -2.06 -20.15 13.17
N ASN A 232 -0.73 -20.30 13.32
CA ASN A 232 -0.03 -21.58 13.34
C ASN A 232 -0.34 -22.49 12.14
N LEU A 233 -0.45 -21.93 10.93
CA LEU A 233 -0.76 -22.71 9.72
C LEU A 233 0.32 -23.77 9.45
N PRO A 234 -0.02 -25.06 9.32
CA PRO A 234 0.96 -26.10 9.05
C PRO A 234 1.72 -25.87 7.74
N GLY A 235 3.01 -26.25 7.71
CA GLY A 235 3.87 -26.05 6.53
C GLY A 235 3.34 -26.72 5.24
N SER A 236 2.62 -27.84 5.37
CA SER A 236 1.95 -28.50 4.24
C SER A 236 0.88 -27.62 3.59
N GLN A 237 0.12 -26.88 4.40
CA GLN A 237 -0.90 -25.96 3.92
C GLN A 237 -0.29 -24.66 3.39
N GLN A 238 0.76 -24.15 4.04
CA GLN A 238 1.56 -23.04 3.50
C GLN A 238 2.07 -23.37 2.08
N THR A 239 2.51 -24.61 1.85
CA THR A 239 2.96 -25.09 0.53
C THR A 239 1.83 -25.07 -0.50
N LEU A 240 0.59 -25.40 -0.12
CA LEU A 240 -0.57 -25.30 -1.02
C LEU A 240 -0.81 -23.84 -1.44
N ILE A 241 -0.71 -22.89 -0.51
CA ILE A 241 -0.83 -21.45 -0.82
C ILE A 241 0.26 -21.03 -1.82
N GLN A 242 1.52 -21.40 -1.57
CA GLN A 242 2.63 -21.08 -2.48
C GLN A 242 2.41 -21.65 -3.88
N ARG A 243 2.00 -22.93 -3.99
CA ARG A 243 1.69 -23.58 -5.27
C ARG A 243 0.57 -22.85 -6.01
N TYR A 244 -0.47 -22.43 -5.30
CA TYR A 244 -1.57 -21.66 -5.89
C TYR A 244 -1.10 -20.28 -6.39
N ILE A 245 -0.29 -19.56 -5.61
CA ILE A 245 0.28 -18.27 -6.04
C ILE A 245 1.07 -18.43 -7.33
N ILE A 246 1.97 -19.42 -7.40
CA ILE A 246 2.79 -19.69 -8.60
C ILE A 246 1.89 -20.03 -9.80
N LYS A 247 0.85 -20.85 -9.60
CA LYS A 247 -0.09 -21.24 -10.65
C LYS A 247 -0.78 -20.01 -11.25
N VAL A 248 -1.39 -19.16 -10.43
CA VAL A 248 -2.14 -17.97 -10.90
C VAL A 248 -1.21 -16.97 -11.59
N GLU A 249 0.01 -16.76 -11.09
CA GLU A 249 0.98 -15.88 -11.74
C GLU A 249 1.43 -16.42 -13.11
N ARG A 250 1.60 -17.75 -13.25
CA ARG A 250 1.88 -18.38 -14.55
C ARG A 250 0.72 -18.20 -15.52
N GLU A 251 -0.52 -18.39 -15.07
CA GLU A 251 -1.71 -18.19 -15.90
C GLU A 251 -1.86 -16.73 -16.36
N ARG A 252 -1.54 -15.76 -15.49
CA ARG A 252 -1.53 -14.33 -15.85
C ARG A 252 -0.51 -14.02 -16.93
N LYS A 253 0.75 -14.44 -16.71
CA LYS A 253 1.83 -14.25 -17.68
C LYS A 253 1.50 -14.87 -19.04
N ALA A 254 0.92 -16.07 -19.05
CA ALA A 254 0.52 -16.74 -20.29
C ALA A 254 -0.56 -15.96 -21.07
N ARG A 255 -1.55 -15.39 -20.37
CA ARG A 255 -2.58 -14.54 -20.99
C ARG A 255 -2.00 -13.25 -21.54
N GLU A 256 -1.14 -12.59 -20.77
CA GLU A 256 -0.47 -11.35 -21.20
C GLU A 256 0.44 -11.58 -22.42
N SER A 257 1.17 -12.70 -22.47
CA SER A 257 1.99 -13.06 -23.63
C SER A 257 1.19 -13.53 -24.85
N GLY A 258 -0.02 -14.06 -24.65
CA GLY A 258 -0.90 -14.54 -25.72
C GLY A 258 -1.78 -13.47 -26.36
N LEU A 259 -1.85 -12.27 -25.77
CA LEU A 259 -2.54 -11.08 -26.30
C LEU A 259 -1.62 -10.20 -27.18
N GLY A 260 -0.43 -10.70 -27.51
CA GLY A 260 0.60 -10.02 -28.32
C GLY A 260 0.72 -10.52 -29.76
N PHE A 261 -0.37 -10.98 -30.39
CA PHE A 261 -0.44 -11.25 -31.83
C PHE A 261 -1.76 -10.73 -32.41
#